data_AF-A0A243WJI0-F1
#
_entry.id   AF-A0A243WJI0-F1
#
_cell.length_a   1.000
_cell.length_b   1.000
_cell.length_c   1.000
_cell.angle_alpha   90.00
_cell.angle_beta   90.00
_cell.angle_gamma   90.00
#
_symmetry.space_group_name_H-M   'P 1'
#
loop_
_entity.id
_entity.type
_entity.pdbx_description
1 polymer ?
#
loop_
_entity_poly.entity_id
_entity_poly.type
_entity_poly.pdbx_seq_one_letter_code
_entity_poly.pdbx_strand_id
1 'polypeptide(L)'
;MLKITLWLPLQLAISAALAQPAAPNQAPEMTAHYAAAQDTAFQRHSGIMIPEKLNKQQIENLAVLGRVWGFVKYYHPAVAAGNYNMDAELFRVLPSVLAAPNEKTRSQLLSTWVTKFGAVPACKTCKELPASTVRLQADLAWLNDQKQLGEALRTQLTYLRQNRNQGTHYYVSAAPQIGNPIFEHEAPYDITDTPDAGLRLLALYRYWNMIQYFFPYRYAIGEDWQRVLPEFVPKLAAANTNEQYHLALLTLIARLNDTHADIYQDKVLADYKGRFYAPARVRFVENKAVVTDFYDDNLGQASGLQKGDIIEKVEGVAVPALVKQLQPISPASNEPTQLRKIANLLLRGNTEQVQLQVNRNGQTLPLQVTRYPANKLNLALNTGTPSPLLDPWRLLPNNVGYLSLGTIKLEKLPTIMEAAKNTKGLVIDIRNYPAEFVVFALSQYLLKRPAPFVKFSQPATMYPGVFTNLGPLYVRPGKDKLYQGKVVILVNELTQSQAEYTTMALRTAPNATVVGSTTAGADGNVSQIILPGNIPTMITGLGVYYPDGRETQRVGIVPDVEVKPTIRGIKEGRDEVLEKAVQLIEAS
;
A
#
# COMPACT_ATOMS: atom_id res chain seq x y z
N MET A 1 20.92 -37.93 24.94
CA MET A 1 20.22 -36.81 25.60
C MET A 1 21.11 -35.58 25.55
N LEU A 2 20.92 -34.70 24.56
CA LEU A 2 21.35 -33.31 24.63
C LEU A 2 20.42 -32.50 23.73
N LYS A 3 19.90 -31.39 24.26
CA LYS A 3 18.65 -30.74 23.86
C LYS A 3 18.75 -30.05 22.50
N ILE A 4 17.82 -30.42 21.62
CA ILE A 4 17.37 -29.67 20.44
C ILE A 4 16.47 -28.55 20.95
N THR A 5 16.90 -27.28 20.89
CA THR A 5 16.01 -26.12 21.11
C THR A 5 16.75 -24.84 20.73
N LEU A 6 16.57 -24.35 19.50
CA LEU A 6 16.83 -22.93 19.11
C LEU A 6 16.52 -22.65 17.63
N TRP A 7 15.46 -23.20 17.04
CA TRP A 7 15.04 -22.85 15.67
C TRP A 7 13.51 -22.86 15.54
N LEU A 8 12.85 -21.90 16.19
CA LEU A 8 11.47 -21.47 15.94
C LEU A 8 11.30 -20.16 16.75
N PRO A 9 11.44 -18.98 16.12
CA PRO A 9 10.28 -18.31 15.53
C PRO A 9 10.65 -17.42 14.32
N LEU A 10 10.39 -17.89 13.10
CA LEU A 10 10.27 -17.01 11.93
C LEU A 10 9.07 -17.39 11.05
N GLN A 11 8.41 -18.51 11.36
CA GLN A 11 7.25 -19.02 10.64
C GLN A 11 5.92 -18.40 11.09
N LEU A 12 5.87 -17.77 12.27
CA LEU A 12 4.64 -17.20 12.85
C LEU A 12 4.47 -15.68 12.64
N ALA A 13 5.50 -14.98 12.16
CA ALA A 13 5.46 -13.52 11.96
C ALA A 13 4.99 -13.09 10.55
N ILE A 14 4.87 -14.02 9.60
CA ILE A 14 4.49 -13.70 8.20
C ILE A 14 3.01 -14.02 7.92
N SER A 15 2.35 -14.76 8.81
CA SER A 15 0.93 -15.14 8.71
C SER A 15 -0.06 -14.06 9.16
N ALA A 16 0.39 -12.92 9.69
CA ALA A 16 -0.48 -11.86 10.21
C ALA A 16 -0.89 -10.78 9.18
N ALA A 17 -0.84 -11.08 7.88
CA ALA A 17 -1.10 -10.10 6.82
C ALA A 17 -2.51 -10.16 6.18
N LEU A 18 -3.43 -11.02 6.66
CA LEU A 18 -4.82 -11.05 6.18
C LEU A 18 -5.88 -11.41 7.26
N ALA A 19 -5.58 -11.28 8.55
CA ALA A 19 -6.61 -11.38 9.58
C ALA A 19 -7.15 -9.99 9.92
N GLN A 20 -8.47 -9.90 10.08
CA GLN A 20 -9.21 -8.86 10.79
C GLN A 20 -8.45 -8.29 12.00
N PRO A 21 -8.75 -7.04 12.43
CA PRO A 21 -7.99 -6.35 13.47
C PRO A 21 -7.73 -7.28 14.64
N ALA A 22 -6.46 -7.54 14.92
CA ALA A 22 -6.08 -8.20 16.15
C ALA A 22 -6.70 -7.38 17.29
N ALA A 23 -7.63 -7.98 18.02
CA ALA A 23 -8.05 -7.45 19.30
C ALA A 23 -6.78 -7.25 20.14
N PRO A 24 -6.64 -6.14 20.88
CA PRO A 24 -5.44 -5.89 21.67
C PRO A 24 -5.30 -7.00 22.68
N ASN A 25 -4.31 -7.86 22.47
CA ASN A 25 -3.95 -8.89 23.43
C ASN A 25 -3.29 -8.15 24.60
N GLN A 26 -4.09 -7.85 25.63
CA GLN A 26 -3.64 -7.18 26.84
C GLN A 26 -2.69 -8.09 27.62
N ALA A 27 -1.40 -7.97 27.35
CA ALA A 27 -0.40 -8.21 28.39
C ALA A 27 -0.46 -7.02 29.36
N PRO A 28 -0.22 -7.22 30.67
CA PRO A 28 -0.36 -6.15 31.65
C PRO A 28 0.75 -5.11 31.42
N GLU A 29 0.40 -3.99 30.78
CA GLU A 29 1.28 -2.84 30.68
C GLU A 29 1.47 -2.26 32.08
N MET A 30 2.72 -2.25 32.55
CA MET A 30 3.13 -1.15 33.41
C MET A 30 3.00 0.11 32.57
N THR A 31 1.89 0.83 32.72
CA THR A 31 1.60 2.06 31.98
C THR A 31 2.69 3.08 32.30
N ALA A 32 3.67 3.19 31.39
CA ALA A 32 4.63 4.28 31.45
C ALA A 32 3.83 5.60 31.43
N HIS A 33 3.94 6.38 32.50
CA HIS A 33 3.26 7.66 32.62
C HIS A 33 3.97 8.72 31.77
N TYR A 34 3.64 8.78 30.48
CA TYR A 34 4.18 9.80 29.57
C TYR A 34 3.53 11.16 29.81
N ALA A 35 4.32 12.22 29.95
CA ALA A 35 3.79 13.58 30.10
C ALA A 35 3.00 14.05 28.87
N ALA A 36 3.38 13.57 27.67
CA ALA A 36 2.64 13.79 26.44
C ALA A 36 1.18 13.30 26.54
N ALA A 37 0.94 12.17 27.20
CA ALA A 37 -0.40 11.61 27.37
C ALA A 37 -1.26 12.43 28.36
N GLN A 38 -0.63 13.22 29.23
CA GLN A 38 -1.32 14.09 30.20
C GLN A 38 -1.70 15.46 29.59
N ASP A 39 -1.12 15.83 28.45
CA ASP A 39 -1.50 17.04 27.73
C ASP A 39 -2.80 16.80 26.95
N THR A 40 -3.92 17.10 27.60
CA THR A 40 -5.28 16.93 27.07
C THR A 40 -5.77 18.11 26.24
N ALA A 41 -4.90 19.09 25.94
CA ALA A 41 -5.28 20.21 25.08
C ALA A 41 -5.61 19.71 23.66
N PHE A 42 -6.59 20.36 23.04
CA PHE A 42 -6.99 20.10 21.64
C PHE A 42 -7.45 18.66 21.34
N GLN A 43 -7.90 17.89 22.33
CA GLN A 43 -8.32 16.48 22.14
C GLN A 43 -9.41 16.27 21.08
N ARG A 44 -10.26 17.27 20.84
CA ARG A 44 -11.37 17.19 19.86
C ARG A 44 -11.20 18.13 18.68
N HIS A 45 -10.71 19.34 18.92
CA HIS A 45 -10.59 20.41 17.93
C HIS A 45 -9.31 21.21 18.19
N SER A 46 -8.69 21.74 17.13
CA SER A 46 -7.55 22.65 17.24
C SER A 46 -7.97 24.09 17.54
N GLY A 47 -9.20 24.49 17.15
CA GLY A 47 -9.69 25.87 17.28
C GLY A 47 -8.99 26.87 16.36
N ILE A 48 -8.17 26.40 15.41
CA ILE A 48 -7.42 27.25 14.49
C ILE A 48 -8.32 27.69 13.33
N MET A 49 -8.36 29.01 13.13
CA MET A 49 -8.99 29.64 11.98
C MET A 49 -7.94 29.95 10.92
N ILE A 50 -8.16 29.48 9.70
CA ILE A 50 -7.31 29.76 8.54
C ILE A 50 -8.11 30.58 7.53
N PRO A 51 -7.54 31.63 6.92
CA PRO A 51 -8.21 32.36 5.84
C PRO A 51 -8.62 31.41 4.71
N GLU A 52 -9.79 31.65 4.10
CA GLU A 52 -10.31 30.85 2.98
C GLU A 52 -9.30 30.75 1.82
N LYS A 53 -8.54 31.82 1.60
CA LYS A 53 -7.48 31.88 0.60
C LYS A 53 -6.16 32.27 1.26
N LEU A 54 -5.24 31.31 1.31
CA LEU A 54 -3.88 31.54 1.74
C LEU A 54 -3.09 32.29 0.65
N ASN A 55 -2.33 33.31 1.05
CA ASN A 55 -1.34 33.92 0.16
C ASN A 55 -0.06 33.07 0.10
N LYS A 56 0.84 33.41 -0.83
CA LYS A 56 2.10 32.67 -1.03
C LYS A 56 2.95 32.60 0.24
N GLN A 57 3.10 33.70 0.98
CA GLN A 57 3.88 33.73 2.22
C GLN A 57 3.30 32.79 3.27
N GLN A 58 1.97 32.77 3.43
CA GLN A 58 1.30 31.90 4.39
C GLN A 58 1.45 30.42 4.02
N ILE A 59 1.34 30.08 2.74
CA ILE A 59 1.57 28.71 2.25
C ILE A 59 3.00 28.28 2.57
N GLU A 60 3.99 29.13 2.28
CA GLU A 60 5.39 28.85 2.59
C GLU A 60 5.64 28.73 4.10
N ASN A 61 5.03 29.60 4.91
CA ASN A 61 5.14 29.54 6.36
C ASN A 61 4.63 28.22 6.92
N LEU A 62 3.45 27.79 6.49
CA LEU A 62 2.83 26.53 6.89
C LEU A 62 3.60 25.32 6.37
N ALA A 63 4.15 25.37 5.15
CA ALA A 63 4.98 24.28 4.63
C ALA A 63 6.27 24.12 5.44
N VAL A 64 6.94 25.22 5.79
CA VAL A 64 8.13 25.18 6.65
C VAL A 64 7.79 24.68 8.06
N LEU A 65 6.67 25.11 8.63
CA LEU A 65 6.17 24.57 9.90
C LEU A 65 5.98 23.05 9.83
N GLY A 66 5.32 22.53 8.79
CA GLY A 66 5.09 21.09 8.64
C GLY A 66 6.39 20.26 8.58
N ARG A 67 7.43 20.78 7.90
CA ARG A 67 8.76 20.14 7.85
C ARG A 67 9.47 20.18 9.20
N VAL A 68 9.52 21.34 9.84
CA VAL A 68 10.20 21.54 11.13
C VAL A 68 9.49 20.73 12.22
N TRP A 69 8.16 20.73 12.25
CA TRP A 69 7.35 19.95 13.19
C TRP A 69 7.68 18.46 13.12
N GLY A 70 7.64 17.86 11.93
CA GLY A 70 7.90 16.43 11.79
C GLY A 70 9.37 16.06 12.01
N PHE A 71 10.31 16.93 11.60
CA PHE A 71 11.72 16.74 11.91
C PHE A 71 11.96 16.71 13.42
N VAL A 72 11.45 17.70 14.16
CA VAL A 72 11.55 17.73 15.63
C VAL A 72 10.85 16.53 16.25
N LYS A 73 9.65 16.17 15.77
CA LYS A 73 8.86 15.04 16.27
C LYS A 73 9.64 13.72 16.29
N TYR A 74 10.41 13.44 15.23
CA TYR A 74 11.12 12.16 15.11
C TYR A 74 12.59 12.21 15.58
N TYR A 75 13.21 13.39 15.63
CA TYR A 75 14.63 13.50 16.00
C TYR A 75 14.87 13.88 17.46
N HIS A 76 13.98 14.67 18.08
CA HIS A 76 14.26 15.30 19.39
C HIS A 76 14.18 14.31 20.56
N PRO A 77 15.25 14.12 21.36
CA PRO A 77 15.27 13.15 22.46
C PRO A 77 14.15 13.35 23.49
N ALA A 78 13.84 14.59 23.88
CA ALA A 78 12.74 14.85 24.82
C ALA A 78 11.36 14.51 24.25
N VAL A 79 11.18 14.62 22.93
CA VAL A 79 9.93 14.24 22.27
C VAL A 79 9.83 12.72 22.18
N ALA A 80 10.93 12.07 21.79
CA ALA A 80 11.04 10.61 21.76
C ALA A 80 10.79 9.97 23.14
N ALA A 81 11.16 10.64 24.23
CA ALA A 81 10.88 10.22 25.60
C ALA A 81 9.39 10.36 26.02
N GLY A 82 8.54 10.95 25.17
CA GLY A 82 7.12 11.16 25.47
C GLY A 82 6.87 12.34 26.42
N ASN A 83 7.75 13.35 26.44
CA ASN A 83 7.56 14.52 27.30
C ASN A 83 6.58 15.55 26.72
N TYR A 84 6.33 15.51 25.41
CA TYR A 84 5.54 16.53 24.70
C TYR A 84 4.52 15.89 23.77
N ASN A 85 3.28 16.35 23.84
CA ASN A 85 2.26 16.05 22.84
C ASN A 85 2.50 16.92 21.60
N MET A 86 3.08 16.33 20.55
CA MET A 86 3.45 17.06 19.34
C MET A 86 2.26 17.60 18.54
N ASP A 87 1.09 16.99 18.65
CA ASP A 87 -0.11 17.51 18.00
C ASP A 87 -0.58 18.79 18.72
N ALA A 88 -0.59 18.79 20.05
CA ALA A 88 -0.89 19.99 20.83
C ALA A 88 0.16 21.10 20.63
N GLU A 89 1.45 20.76 20.57
CA GLU A 89 2.51 21.73 20.29
C GLU A 89 2.41 22.33 18.90
N LEU A 90 1.97 21.57 17.90
CA LEU A 90 1.67 22.09 16.57
C LEU A 90 0.60 23.18 16.65
N PHE A 91 -0.52 22.88 17.32
CA PHE A 91 -1.64 23.82 17.38
C PHE A 91 -1.31 25.10 18.15
N ARG A 92 -0.44 25.02 19.15
CA ARG A 92 0.04 26.20 19.88
C ARG A 92 0.88 27.15 19.02
N VAL A 93 1.74 26.63 18.15
CA VAL A 93 2.68 27.45 17.36
C VAL A 93 2.09 27.92 16.02
N LEU A 94 1.14 27.16 15.46
CA LEU A 94 0.61 27.38 14.12
C LEU A 94 0.04 28.79 13.90
N PRO A 95 -0.79 29.38 14.80
CA PRO A 95 -1.36 30.72 14.57
C PRO A 95 -0.28 31.80 14.38
N SER A 96 0.77 31.78 15.21
CA SER A 96 1.86 32.75 15.11
C SER A 96 2.70 32.56 13.86
N VAL A 97 2.92 31.32 13.42
CA VAL A 97 3.63 31.04 12.17
C VAL A 97 2.82 31.45 10.95
N LEU A 98 1.51 31.18 10.96
CA LEU A 98 0.60 31.61 9.90
C LEU A 98 0.60 33.13 9.75
N ALA A 99 0.62 33.86 10.87
CA ALA A 99 0.63 35.33 10.89
C ALA A 99 2.01 35.96 10.59
N ALA A 100 3.08 35.18 10.51
CA ALA A 100 4.42 35.73 10.32
C ALA A 100 4.55 36.44 8.95
N PRO A 101 4.98 37.72 8.91
CA PRO A 101 4.97 38.52 7.69
C PRO A 101 6.07 38.14 6.69
N ASN A 102 7.10 37.41 7.13
CA ASN A 102 8.26 37.01 6.33
C ASN A 102 9.01 35.83 6.96
N GLU A 103 9.98 35.29 6.22
CA GLU A 103 10.79 34.13 6.57
C GLU A 103 11.66 34.36 7.80
N LYS A 104 12.13 35.60 8.03
CA LYS A 104 12.95 35.96 9.20
C LYS A 104 12.14 35.85 10.49
N THR A 105 10.96 36.47 10.53
CA THR A 105 10.07 36.39 11.70
C THR A 105 9.60 34.96 11.94
N ARG A 106 9.21 34.23 10.88
CA ARG A 106 8.87 32.80 11.00
C ARG A 106 10.03 31.99 11.58
N SER A 107 11.25 32.19 11.08
CA SER A 107 12.42 31.44 11.53
C SER A 107 12.74 31.70 13.01
N GLN A 108 12.57 32.94 13.48
CA GLN A 108 12.72 33.29 14.88
C GLN A 108 11.67 32.59 15.75
N LEU A 109 10.40 32.61 15.34
CA LEU A 109 9.32 31.91 16.04
C LEU A 109 9.59 30.40 16.16
N LEU A 110 9.98 29.76 15.05
CA LEU A 110 10.31 28.34 15.02
C LEU A 110 11.56 28.02 15.84
N SER A 111 12.58 28.90 15.85
CA SER A 111 13.78 28.72 16.67
C SER A 111 13.46 28.78 18.17
N THR A 112 12.61 29.72 18.58
CA THR A 112 12.10 29.80 19.95
C THR A 112 11.28 28.56 20.31
N TRP A 113 10.41 28.11 19.40
CA TRP A 113 9.60 26.90 19.60
C TRP A 113 10.47 25.64 19.76
N VAL A 114 11.51 25.45 18.94
CA VAL A 114 12.48 24.34 19.07
C VAL A 114 13.18 24.38 20.43
N THR A 115 13.53 25.57 20.92
CA THR A 115 14.21 25.75 22.22
C THR A 115 13.35 25.27 23.41
N LYS A 116 12.01 25.33 23.29
CA LYS A 116 11.07 24.90 24.35
C LYS A 116 11.19 23.41 24.71
N PHE A 117 11.67 22.57 23.80
CA PHE A 117 11.84 21.13 24.03
C PHE A 117 13.05 20.79 24.90
N GLY A 118 13.84 21.79 25.29
CA GLY A 118 15.00 21.65 26.16
C GLY A 118 16.31 21.45 25.39
N ALA A 119 17.40 21.33 26.14
CA ALA A 119 18.72 21.12 25.55
C ALA A 119 18.82 19.71 24.94
N VAL A 120 19.43 19.63 23.76
CA VAL A 120 19.75 18.34 23.10
C VAL A 120 21.14 17.89 23.58
N PRO A 121 21.26 16.76 24.32
CA PRO A 121 22.57 16.27 24.77
C PRO A 121 23.46 15.86 23.60
N ALA A 122 24.77 16.10 23.71
CA ALA A 122 25.71 15.65 22.69
C ALA A 122 25.73 14.12 22.58
N CYS A 123 25.54 13.58 21.38
CA CYS A 123 25.42 12.16 21.13
C CYS A 123 26.73 11.57 20.57
N LYS A 124 27.45 10.81 21.40
CA LYS A 124 28.73 10.19 21.00
C LYS A 124 28.57 8.98 20.06
N THR A 125 27.37 8.42 19.96
CA THR A 125 27.06 7.22 19.18
C THR A 125 26.31 7.50 17.88
N CYS A 126 25.87 8.74 17.65
CA CYS A 126 25.08 9.18 16.49
C CYS A 126 25.90 9.28 15.19
N LYS A 127 26.74 8.28 14.92
CA LYS A 127 27.57 8.19 13.71
C LYS A 127 26.70 7.99 12.47
N GLU A 128 27.19 8.48 11.35
CA GLU A 128 26.64 8.12 10.04
C GLU A 128 26.89 6.63 9.78
N LEU A 129 25.93 5.96 9.14
CA LEU A 129 26.07 4.54 8.80
C LEU A 129 26.95 4.38 7.55
N PRO A 130 27.72 3.28 7.43
CA PRO A 130 28.51 3.01 6.24
C PRO A 130 27.62 2.97 4.99
N ALA A 131 28.06 3.60 3.90
CA ALA A 131 27.28 3.68 2.66
C ALA A 131 26.89 2.31 2.11
N SER A 132 27.71 1.28 2.34
CA SER A 132 27.41 -0.12 1.94
C SER A 132 26.19 -0.73 2.63
N THR A 133 25.79 -0.21 3.80
CA THR A 133 24.64 -0.69 4.58
C THR A 133 23.36 0.07 4.28
N VAL A 134 23.48 1.31 3.79
CA VAL A 134 22.37 2.23 3.59
C VAL A 134 21.73 2.01 2.22
N ARG A 135 20.42 1.74 2.20
CA ARG A 135 19.63 1.64 0.96
C ARG A 135 19.11 3.00 0.50
N LEU A 136 18.65 3.79 1.45
CA LEU A 136 17.96 5.06 1.22
C LEU A 136 18.13 5.96 2.46
N GLN A 137 18.26 7.26 2.22
CA GLN A 137 18.19 8.29 3.27
C GLN A 137 17.04 9.26 2.96
N ALA A 138 16.61 10.02 3.97
CA ALA A 138 15.65 11.10 3.76
C ALA A 138 16.36 12.30 3.12
N ASP A 139 15.69 13.00 2.21
CA ASP A 139 16.18 14.28 1.71
C ASP A 139 16.07 15.35 2.81
N LEU A 140 17.22 15.71 3.38
CA LEU A 140 17.35 16.72 4.41
C LEU A 140 18.10 17.96 3.91
N ALA A 141 18.23 18.15 2.59
CA ALA A 141 18.91 19.32 2.03
C ALA A 141 18.24 20.64 2.46
N TRP A 142 16.92 20.62 2.70
CA TRP A 142 16.14 21.76 3.16
C TRP A 142 16.61 22.32 4.51
N LEU A 143 17.31 21.54 5.35
CA LEU A 143 17.90 22.03 6.60
C LEU A 143 18.93 23.17 6.36
N ASN A 144 19.50 23.22 5.16
CA ASN A 144 20.49 24.22 4.76
C ASN A 144 19.90 25.39 3.96
N ASP A 145 18.59 25.40 3.68
CA ASP A 145 17.94 26.42 2.86
C ASP A 145 18.01 27.80 3.53
N GLN A 146 18.94 28.64 3.05
CA GLN A 146 19.18 29.98 3.62
C GLN A 146 18.06 30.97 3.31
N LYS A 147 17.25 30.69 2.28
CA LYS A 147 16.13 31.55 1.89
C LYS A 147 14.95 31.33 2.82
N GLN A 148 14.73 30.07 3.21
CA GLN A 148 13.59 29.69 4.04
C GLN A 148 13.90 29.61 5.54
N LEU A 149 15.16 29.40 5.94
CA LEU A 149 15.52 29.21 7.34
C LEU A 149 16.62 30.19 7.77
N GLY A 150 16.33 30.95 8.83
CA GLY A 150 17.32 31.78 9.52
C GLY A 150 18.45 30.95 10.14
N GLU A 151 19.62 31.57 10.32
CA GLU A 151 20.85 30.91 10.80
C GLU A 151 20.68 30.15 12.13
N ALA A 152 20.03 30.77 13.12
CA ALA A 152 19.79 30.16 14.43
C ALA A 152 19.01 28.83 14.30
N LEU A 153 17.91 28.84 13.54
CA LEU A 153 17.08 27.66 13.32
C LEU A 153 17.85 26.57 12.57
N ARG A 154 18.57 26.91 11.50
CA ARG A 154 19.39 25.92 10.74
C ARG A 154 20.43 25.27 11.63
N THR A 155 21.08 26.06 12.48
CA THR A 155 22.09 25.56 13.43
C THR A 155 21.47 24.60 14.43
N GLN A 156 20.31 24.96 15.01
CA GLN A 156 19.57 24.08 15.93
C GLN A 156 19.15 22.77 15.28
N LEU A 157 18.57 22.81 14.08
CA LEU A 157 18.10 21.60 13.40
C LEU A 157 19.27 20.70 12.95
N THR A 158 20.38 21.30 12.51
CA THR A 158 21.60 20.56 12.15
C THR A 158 22.21 19.90 13.39
N TYR A 159 22.32 20.63 14.49
CA TYR A 159 22.78 20.09 15.77
C TYR A 159 21.86 18.95 16.24
N LEU A 160 20.54 19.11 16.11
CA LEU A 160 19.57 18.08 16.46
C LEU A 160 19.75 16.83 15.58
N ARG A 161 19.99 16.96 14.28
CA ARG A 161 20.29 15.81 13.40
C ARG A 161 21.49 15.00 13.90
N GLN A 162 22.56 15.72 14.24
CA GLN A 162 23.82 15.13 14.70
C GLN A 162 23.70 14.51 16.10
N ASN A 163 22.75 14.98 16.90
CA ASN A 163 22.54 14.58 18.29
C ASN A 163 21.15 13.99 18.53
N ARG A 164 20.62 13.30 17.53
CA ARG A 164 19.28 12.70 17.50
C ARG A 164 19.08 11.65 18.59
N ASN A 165 17.82 11.33 18.88
CA ASN A 165 17.48 10.21 19.77
C ASN A 165 18.14 8.89 19.30
N GLN A 166 18.61 8.09 20.25
CA GLN A 166 19.18 6.75 20.02
C GLN A 166 18.45 5.65 20.83
N GLY A 167 17.38 6.01 21.55
CA GLY A 167 16.61 5.08 22.37
C GLY A 167 15.29 4.65 21.72
N THR A 168 14.39 4.14 22.55
CA THR A 168 12.97 3.97 22.19
C THR A 168 12.35 5.32 21.84
N HIS A 169 11.19 5.28 21.17
CA HIS A 169 10.55 6.49 20.68
C HIS A 169 9.04 6.42 20.89
N TYR A 170 8.47 7.44 21.54
CA TYR A 170 7.05 7.53 21.88
C TYR A 170 6.13 7.39 20.66
N TYR A 171 6.45 8.05 19.53
CA TYR A 171 5.58 8.00 18.34
C TYR A 171 5.83 6.87 17.34
N VAL A 172 6.93 6.12 17.47
CA VAL A 172 7.28 5.13 16.45
C VAL A 172 8.13 4.00 17.02
N SER A 173 7.72 2.78 16.72
CA SER A 173 8.47 1.57 17.02
C SER A 173 8.65 0.74 15.74
N ALA A 174 9.41 -0.35 15.84
CA ALA A 174 9.51 -1.35 14.77
C ALA A 174 8.69 -2.57 15.16
N ALA A 175 7.92 -3.09 14.21
CA ALA A 175 7.17 -4.33 14.38
C ALA A 175 8.11 -5.47 14.81
N PRO A 176 7.84 -6.15 15.95
CA PRO A 176 8.72 -7.21 16.45
C PRO A 176 8.96 -8.28 15.38
N GLN A 177 10.23 -8.65 15.18
CA GLN A 177 10.68 -9.67 14.20
C GLN A 177 10.46 -9.33 12.71
N ILE A 178 9.74 -8.25 12.38
CA ILE A 178 9.41 -7.86 11.01
C ILE A 178 10.15 -6.58 10.59
N GLY A 179 10.20 -5.58 11.47
CA GLY A 179 10.97 -4.35 11.26
C GLY A 179 10.24 -3.20 10.56
N ASN A 180 9.02 -3.39 10.06
CA ASN A 180 8.23 -2.29 9.50
C ASN A 180 7.83 -1.28 10.60
N PRO A 181 7.65 0.01 10.27
CA PRO A 181 7.31 1.01 11.26
C PRO A 181 5.92 0.76 11.85
N ILE A 182 5.77 0.95 13.15
CA ILE A 182 4.49 1.06 13.85
C ILE A 182 4.38 2.48 14.37
N PHE A 183 3.33 3.19 13.99
CA PHE A 183 3.07 4.54 14.47
C PHE A 183 2.19 4.47 15.73
N GLU A 184 2.75 4.92 16.84
CA GLU A 184 2.15 4.80 18.17
C GLU A 184 1.72 6.17 18.68
N HIS A 185 0.73 6.20 19.57
CA HIS A 185 0.27 7.42 20.23
C HIS A 185 -0.14 8.57 19.26
N GLU A 186 -0.57 8.21 18.05
CA GLU A 186 -1.16 9.14 17.09
C GLU A 186 -2.66 9.24 17.37
N ALA A 187 -3.12 10.40 17.87
CA ALA A 187 -4.53 10.58 18.18
C ALA A 187 -5.39 10.44 16.91
N PRO A 188 -6.47 9.64 16.94
CA PRO A 188 -7.32 9.43 15.76
C PRO A 188 -8.23 10.63 15.48
N TYR A 189 -8.53 11.45 16.50
CA TYR A 189 -9.54 12.51 16.43
C TYR A 189 -10.87 11.99 15.88
N ASP A 190 -11.45 11.01 16.59
CA ASP A 190 -12.73 10.40 16.24
C ASP A 190 -13.88 11.37 16.53
N ILE A 191 -14.17 12.21 15.54
CA ILE A 191 -15.21 13.24 15.59
C ILE A 191 -16.24 13.00 14.49
N THR A 192 -17.49 13.36 14.75
CA THR A 192 -18.59 13.19 13.77
C THR A 192 -18.58 14.24 12.67
N ASP A 193 -18.07 15.43 12.99
CA ASP A 193 -18.04 16.58 12.09
C ASP A 193 -16.74 16.63 11.29
N THR A 194 -16.72 17.46 10.24
CA THR A 194 -15.49 17.69 9.47
C THR A 194 -14.40 18.28 10.36
N PRO A 195 -13.18 17.70 10.35
CA PRO A 195 -12.07 18.26 11.12
C PRO A 195 -11.81 19.73 10.78
N ASP A 196 -11.55 20.53 11.82
CA ASP A 196 -11.22 21.94 11.64
C ASP A 196 -9.90 22.13 10.86
N ALA A 197 -9.59 23.38 10.49
CA ALA A 197 -8.46 23.66 9.61
C ALA A 197 -7.10 23.20 10.18
N GLY A 198 -6.91 23.30 11.50
CA GLY A 198 -5.69 22.80 12.15
C GLY A 198 -5.59 21.28 12.11
N LEU A 199 -6.68 20.55 12.37
CA LEU A 199 -6.69 19.08 12.25
C LEU A 199 -6.45 18.60 10.81
N ARG A 200 -7.00 19.29 9.81
CA ARG A 200 -6.75 18.99 8.39
C ARG A 200 -5.29 19.20 7.99
N LEU A 201 -4.64 20.25 8.52
CA LEU A 201 -3.20 20.45 8.32
C LEU A 201 -2.35 19.43 9.12
N LEU A 202 -2.78 19.04 10.32
CA LEU A 202 -2.14 17.94 11.05
C LEU A 202 -2.16 16.64 10.23
N ALA A 203 -3.28 16.32 9.58
CA ALA A 203 -3.37 15.14 8.71
C ALA A 203 -2.34 15.18 7.58
N LEU A 204 -2.19 16.33 6.92
CA LEU A 204 -1.16 16.58 5.91
C LEU A 204 0.24 16.41 6.49
N TYR A 205 0.55 17.04 7.62
CA TYR A 205 1.88 16.98 8.21
C TYR A 205 2.23 15.58 8.72
N ARG A 206 1.28 14.89 9.33
CA ARG A 206 1.42 13.50 9.79
C ARG A 206 1.75 12.60 8.62
N TYR A 207 0.90 12.58 7.57
CA TYR A 207 1.13 11.76 6.39
C TYR A 207 2.46 12.11 5.70
N TRP A 208 2.69 13.40 5.40
CA TRP A 208 3.87 13.85 4.66
C TRP A 208 5.17 13.45 5.36
N ASN A 209 5.24 13.63 6.68
CA ASN A 209 6.43 13.27 7.45
C ASN A 209 6.58 11.76 7.64
N MET A 210 5.48 11.01 7.82
CA MET A 210 5.54 9.55 7.86
C MET A 210 6.13 8.98 6.56
N ILE A 211 5.75 9.51 5.40
CA ILE A 211 6.38 9.16 4.12
C ILE A 211 7.86 9.58 4.11
N GLN A 212 8.14 10.84 4.45
CA GLN A 212 9.49 11.42 4.42
C GLN A 212 10.52 10.62 5.23
N TYR A 213 10.11 10.00 6.34
CA TYR A 213 11.02 9.27 7.22
C TYR A 213 10.88 7.75 7.16
N PHE A 214 9.71 7.21 6.82
CA PHE A 214 9.39 5.79 7.01
C PHE A 214 8.82 5.08 5.78
N PHE A 215 8.80 5.71 4.60
CA PHE A 215 8.50 5.02 3.35
C PHE A 215 9.79 4.49 2.67
N PRO A 216 9.91 3.19 2.37
CA PRO A 216 11.12 2.58 1.79
C PRO A 216 11.37 2.95 0.33
N TYR A 217 10.35 3.45 -0.37
CA TYR A 217 10.41 3.71 -1.82
C TYR A 217 10.27 5.20 -2.17
N ARG A 218 10.78 6.11 -1.33
CA ARG A 218 10.71 7.57 -1.62
C ARG A 218 11.27 7.94 -2.98
N TYR A 219 12.33 7.27 -3.44
CA TYR A 219 12.89 7.47 -4.78
C TYR A 219 11.95 7.06 -5.92
N ALA A 220 10.99 6.18 -5.63
CA ALA A 220 10.02 5.67 -6.58
C ALA A 220 8.69 6.44 -6.55
N ILE A 221 8.52 7.50 -5.74
CA ILE A 221 7.28 8.32 -5.75
C ILE A 221 7.01 8.90 -7.15
N GLY A 222 8.07 9.21 -7.92
CA GLY A 222 7.96 9.73 -9.29
C GLY A 222 7.90 11.25 -9.38
N GLU A 223 8.03 11.94 -8.25
CA GLU A 223 8.11 13.39 -8.15
C GLU A 223 8.90 13.83 -6.91
N ASP A 224 9.19 15.12 -6.83
CA ASP A 224 9.84 15.71 -5.66
C ASP A 224 8.85 15.82 -4.50
N TRP A 225 8.97 14.90 -3.53
CA TRP A 225 8.13 14.88 -2.33
C TRP A 225 8.15 16.20 -1.55
N GLN A 226 9.23 16.98 -1.63
CA GLN A 226 9.32 18.28 -0.97
C GLN A 226 8.31 19.30 -1.52
N ARG A 227 7.88 19.16 -2.79
CA ARG A 227 6.90 20.04 -3.44
C ARG A 227 5.45 19.68 -3.11
N VAL A 228 5.19 18.43 -2.73
CA VAL A 228 3.84 17.97 -2.36
C VAL A 228 3.32 18.72 -1.14
N LEU A 229 4.16 18.97 -0.14
CA LEU A 229 3.73 19.65 1.09
C LEU A 229 3.13 21.05 0.82
N PRO A 230 3.83 22.03 0.22
CA PRO A 230 3.26 23.34 -0.06
C PRO A 230 2.10 23.29 -1.07
N GLU A 231 2.05 22.30 -1.97
CA GLU A 231 0.92 22.11 -2.89
C GLU A 231 -0.37 21.73 -2.14
N PHE A 232 -0.27 20.88 -1.12
CA PHE A 232 -1.43 20.35 -0.40
C PHE A 232 -1.86 21.20 0.81
N VAL A 233 -1.01 22.09 1.32
CA VAL A 233 -1.37 23.05 2.38
C VAL A 233 -2.68 23.79 2.06
N PRO A 234 -2.82 24.51 0.92
CA PRO A 234 -4.06 25.22 0.62
C PRO A 234 -5.23 24.28 0.31
N LYS A 235 -4.97 23.08 -0.25
CA LYS A 235 -6.02 22.09 -0.57
C LYS A 235 -6.69 21.56 0.70
N LEU A 236 -5.89 21.16 1.69
CA LEU A 236 -6.42 20.62 2.95
C LEU A 236 -6.99 21.72 3.84
N ALA A 237 -6.39 22.91 3.85
CA ALA A 237 -6.91 24.05 4.59
C ALA A 237 -8.30 24.51 4.10
N ALA A 238 -8.59 24.36 2.79
CA ALA A 238 -9.86 24.77 2.18
C ALA A 238 -10.92 23.65 2.11
N ALA A 239 -10.57 22.40 2.40
CA ALA A 239 -11.46 21.24 2.34
C ALA A 239 -12.47 21.21 3.51
N ASN A 240 -13.51 22.05 3.45
CA ASN A 240 -14.38 22.39 4.58
C ASN A 240 -15.58 21.43 4.75
N THR A 241 -15.68 20.38 3.92
CA THR A 241 -16.68 19.31 4.05
C THR A 241 -15.99 17.95 4.18
N ASN A 242 -16.66 16.96 4.77
CA ASN A 242 -16.16 15.59 4.86
C ASN A 242 -15.76 15.05 3.49
N GLU A 243 -16.60 15.23 2.47
CA GLU A 243 -16.28 14.80 1.11
C GLU A 243 -15.00 15.46 0.58
N GLN A 244 -14.88 16.79 0.69
CA GLN A 244 -13.69 17.51 0.24
C GLN A 244 -12.43 17.06 0.98
N TYR A 245 -12.52 16.86 2.30
CA TYR A 245 -11.39 16.46 3.13
C TYR A 245 -10.90 15.05 2.77
N HIS A 246 -11.82 14.09 2.66
CA HIS A 246 -11.47 12.71 2.34
C HIS A 246 -10.95 12.58 0.90
N LEU A 247 -11.50 13.33 -0.07
CA LEU A 247 -10.97 13.38 -1.44
C LEU A 247 -9.60 14.04 -1.50
N ALA A 248 -9.38 15.11 -0.74
CA ALA A 248 -8.07 15.77 -0.69
C ALA A 248 -7.00 14.85 -0.08
N LEU A 249 -7.34 14.09 0.97
CA LEU A 249 -6.47 13.05 1.54
C LEU A 249 -6.22 11.91 0.56
N LEU A 250 -7.26 11.38 -0.09
CA LEU A 250 -7.10 10.31 -1.08
C LEU A 250 -6.22 10.76 -2.25
N THR A 251 -6.34 12.02 -2.67
CA THR A 251 -5.50 12.62 -3.71
C THR A 251 -4.05 12.76 -3.25
N LEU A 252 -3.81 13.13 -1.99
CA LEU A 252 -2.47 13.17 -1.38
C LEU A 252 -1.84 11.77 -1.35
N ILE A 253 -2.60 10.78 -0.87
CA ILE A 253 -2.20 9.38 -0.77
C ILE A 253 -1.87 8.81 -2.15
N ALA A 254 -2.67 9.12 -3.17
CA ALA A 254 -2.45 8.68 -4.55
C ALA A 254 -1.12 9.13 -5.14
N ARG A 255 -0.52 10.24 -4.67
CA ARG A 255 0.80 10.72 -5.12
C ARG A 255 1.92 9.75 -4.81
N LEU A 256 1.74 8.86 -3.83
CA LEU A 256 2.77 7.93 -3.41
C LEU A 256 3.12 6.89 -4.49
N ASN A 257 2.19 6.62 -5.43
CA ASN A 257 2.28 5.49 -6.36
C ASN A 257 2.57 4.17 -5.60
N ASP A 258 1.73 3.88 -4.61
CA ASP A 258 1.79 2.66 -3.80
C ASP A 258 0.39 2.05 -3.72
N THR A 259 0.23 0.81 -4.18
CA THR A 259 -1.06 0.11 -4.16
C THR A 259 -1.57 -0.19 -2.75
N HIS A 260 -0.68 -0.28 -1.76
CA HIS A 260 -1.06 -0.41 -0.33
C HIS A 260 -1.54 0.91 0.28
N ALA A 261 -1.28 2.05 -0.36
CA ALA A 261 -1.67 3.34 0.15
C ALA A 261 -3.05 3.71 -0.39
N ASP A 262 -4.10 3.40 0.37
CA ASP A 262 -5.49 3.76 0.08
C ASP A 262 -6.19 4.20 1.37
N ILE A 263 -7.43 4.67 1.26
CA ILE A 263 -8.28 4.90 2.43
C ILE A 263 -9.22 3.70 2.58
N TYR A 264 -9.21 3.07 3.75
CA TYR A 264 -9.91 1.81 3.99
C TYR A 264 -11.20 2.02 4.79
N GLN A 265 -12.24 1.24 4.49
CA GLN A 265 -13.51 1.22 5.23
C GLN A 265 -14.21 2.59 5.39
N ASP A 266 -14.00 3.48 4.42
CA ASP A 266 -14.46 4.85 4.50
C ASP A 266 -15.84 5.06 3.88
N LYS A 267 -16.80 5.47 4.71
CA LYS A 267 -18.20 5.66 4.30
C LYS A 267 -18.37 6.86 3.38
N VAL A 268 -17.63 7.94 3.60
CA VAL A 268 -17.71 9.17 2.80
C VAL A 268 -17.29 8.90 1.36
N LEU A 269 -16.16 8.23 1.17
CA LEU A 269 -15.68 7.82 -0.14
C LEU A 269 -16.54 6.71 -0.75
N ALA A 270 -17.15 5.85 0.06
CA ALA A 270 -18.11 4.88 -0.46
C ALA A 270 -19.37 5.57 -1.04
N ASP A 271 -19.82 6.65 -0.41
CA ASP A 271 -20.96 7.46 -0.85
C ASP A 271 -20.60 8.27 -2.09
N TYR A 272 -19.42 8.89 -2.10
CA TYR A 272 -18.89 9.59 -3.27
C TYR A 272 -18.77 8.66 -4.49
N LYS A 273 -18.22 7.45 -4.30
CA LYS A 273 -18.03 6.45 -5.38
C LYS A 273 -19.32 5.74 -5.79
N GLY A 274 -20.38 5.80 -4.97
CA GLY A 274 -21.66 5.11 -5.21
C GLY A 274 -21.88 3.87 -4.34
N ARG A 275 -23.10 3.54 -3.91
CA ARG A 275 -23.37 2.29 -3.14
C ARG A 275 -23.92 1.12 -3.96
N PHE A 276 -24.27 1.35 -5.22
CA PHE A 276 -24.82 0.35 -6.12
C PHE A 276 -23.82 -0.03 -7.21
N TYR A 277 -23.88 -1.28 -7.64
CA TYR A 277 -22.94 -1.90 -8.59
C TYR A 277 -23.70 -2.60 -9.71
N ALA A 278 -23.29 -2.41 -10.96
CA ALA A 278 -23.78 -3.28 -12.04
C ALA A 278 -23.30 -4.74 -11.80
N PRO A 279 -24.07 -5.77 -12.22
CA PRO A 279 -23.72 -7.17 -12.01
C PRO A 279 -22.57 -7.68 -12.89
N ALA A 280 -21.87 -6.79 -13.61
CA ALA A 280 -20.78 -7.10 -14.54
C ALA A 280 -19.40 -6.82 -13.97
N ARG A 281 -18.46 -7.74 -14.23
CA ARG A 281 -17.03 -7.58 -13.98
C ARG A 281 -16.38 -6.97 -15.22
N VAL A 282 -15.79 -5.79 -15.04
CA VAL A 282 -15.11 -5.06 -16.11
C VAL A 282 -13.60 -5.12 -15.87
N ARG A 283 -12.83 -5.34 -16.93
CA ARG A 283 -11.36 -5.17 -16.92
C ARG A 283 -10.93 -4.41 -18.16
N PHE A 284 -9.72 -3.85 -18.12
CA PHE A 284 -9.11 -3.29 -19.32
C PHE A 284 -8.42 -4.39 -20.12
N VAL A 285 -8.93 -4.67 -21.30
CA VAL A 285 -8.43 -5.69 -22.23
C VAL A 285 -8.23 -5.04 -23.59
N GLU A 286 -7.05 -5.21 -24.19
CA GLU A 286 -6.67 -4.49 -25.42
C GLU A 286 -6.89 -2.96 -25.29
N ASN A 287 -6.59 -2.42 -24.11
CA ASN A 287 -6.79 -1.00 -23.73
C ASN A 287 -8.25 -0.50 -23.76
N LYS A 288 -9.23 -1.42 -23.70
CA LYS A 288 -10.66 -1.10 -23.67
C LYS A 288 -11.30 -1.65 -22.40
N ALA A 289 -12.28 -0.92 -21.84
CA ALA A 289 -13.07 -1.43 -20.72
C ALA A 289 -14.04 -2.49 -21.24
N VAL A 290 -13.80 -3.75 -20.89
CA VAL A 290 -14.50 -4.92 -21.43
C VAL A 290 -15.20 -5.67 -20.32
N VAL A 291 -16.46 -6.06 -20.55
CA VAL A 291 -17.17 -7.00 -19.69
C VAL A 291 -16.48 -8.35 -19.80
N THR A 292 -15.74 -8.75 -18.78
CA THR A 292 -15.01 -10.02 -18.78
C THR A 292 -15.83 -11.16 -18.21
N ASP A 293 -16.71 -10.85 -17.26
CA ASP A 293 -17.50 -11.84 -16.53
C ASP A 293 -18.65 -11.17 -15.76
N PHE A 294 -19.39 -11.93 -14.96
CA PHE A 294 -20.43 -11.41 -14.07
C PHE A 294 -20.17 -11.76 -12.60
N TYR A 295 -20.71 -10.96 -11.68
CA TYR A 295 -20.67 -11.29 -10.23
C TYR A 295 -21.73 -12.32 -9.83
N ASP A 296 -22.78 -12.42 -10.64
CA ASP A 296 -23.88 -13.37 -10.55
C ASP A 296 -24.39 -13.61 -11.98
N ASP A 297 -24.50 -14.86 -12.41
CA ASP A 297 -24.83 -15.20 -13.80
C ASP A 297 -26.27 -14.79 -14.16
N ASN A 298 -27.22 -14.93 -13.24
CA ASN A 298 -28.63 -14.60 -13.50
C ASN A 298 -28.82 -13.08 -13.61
N LEU A 299 -28.23 -12.32 -12.68
CA LEU A 299 -28.27 -10.86 -12.72
C LEU A 299 -27.46 -10.32 -13.91
N GLY A 300 -26.35 -10.99 -14.26
CA GLY A 300 -25.57 -10.72 -15.45
C GLY A 300 -26.40 -10.86 -16.72
N GLN A 301 -27.10 -11.99 -16.89
CA GLN A 301 -28.00 -12.23 -18.02
C GLN A 301 -29.15 -11.20 -18.06
N ALA A 302 -29.76 -10.90 -16.91
CA ALA A 302 -30.85 -9.92 -16.81
C ALA A 302 -30.42 -8.49 -17.15
N SER A 303 -29.13 -8.16 -17.05
CA SER A 303 -28.60 -6.84 -17.39
C SER A 303 -28.56 -6.56 -18.90
N GLY A 304 -28.67 -7.58 -19.75
CA GLY A 304 -28.50 -7.46 -21.21
C GLY A 304 -27.05 -7.25 -21.68
N LEU A 305 -26.08 -7.17 -20.77
CA LEU A 305 -24.64 -7.19 -21.10
C LEU A 305 -24.19 -8.59 -21.52
N GLN A 306 -23.12 -8.66 -22.31
CA GLN A 306 -22.49 -9.91 -22.76
C GLN A 306 -20.98 -9.86 -22.51
N LYS A 307 -20.38 -11.03 -22.24
CA LYS A 307 -18.91 -11.15 -22.18
C LYS A 307 -18.31 -10.69 -23.51
N GLY A 308 -17.33 -9.79 -23.43
CA GLY A 308 -16.69 -9.17 -24.59
C GLY A 308 -17.36 -7.89 -25.10
N ASP A 309 -18.43 -7.41 -24.47
CA ASP A 309 -18.91 -6.04 -24.71
C ASP A 309 -17.85 -5.03 -24.27
N ILE A 310 -17.60 -4.04 -25.13
CA ILE A 310 -16.74 -2.90 -24.81
C ILE A 310 -17.62 -1.77 -24.30
N ILE A 311 -17.39 -1.28 -23.08
CA ILE A 311 -18.07 -0.11 -22.55
C ILE A 311 -17.41 1.14 -23.14
N GLU A 312 -18.14 1.89 -23.97
CA GLU A 312 -17.65 3.12 -24.61
C GLU A 312 -18.01 4.36 -23.78
N LYS A 313 -19.23 4.41 -23.22
CA LYS A 313 -19.69 5.48 -22.32
C LYS A 313 -20.49 4.96 -21.13
N VAL A 314 -20.42 5.71 -20.03
CA VAL A 314 -21.25 5.54 -18.83
C VAL A 314 -21.90 6.88 -18.51
N GLU A 315 -23.22 6.92 -18.39
CA GLU A 315 -24.00 8.15 -18.16
C GLU A 315 -23.66 9.27 -19.15
N GLY A 316 -23.47 8.91 -20.43
CA GLY A 316 -23.10 9.84 -21.49
C GLY A 316 -21.62 10.28 -21.50
N VAL A 317 -20.82 9.91 -20.50
CA VAL A 317 -19.39 10.26 -20.41
C VAL A 317 -18.53 9.13 -21.00
N ALA A 318 -17.61 9.48 -21.90
CA ALA A 318 -16.70 8.52 -22.49
C ALA A 318 -15.76 7.88 -21.45
N VAL A 319 -15.54 6.56 -21.55
CA VAL A 319 -14.67 5.83 -20.60
C VAL A 319 -13.27 6.44 -20.47
N PRO A 320 -12.57 6.86 -21.54
CA PRO A 320 -11.28 7.53 -21.40
C PRO A 320 -11.33 8.82 -20.55
N ALA A 321 -12.43 9.58 -20.61
CA ALA A 321 -12.62 10.76 -19.78
C ALA A 321 -12.86 10.39 -18.31
N LEU A 322 -13.64 9.33 -18.05
CA LEU A 322 -13.84 8.79 -16.70
C LEU A 322 -12.55 8.26 -16.09
N VAL A 323 -11.72 7.56 -16.88
CA VAL A 323 -10.38 7.11 -16.44
C VAL A 323 -9.56 8.31 -15.98
N LYS A 324 -9.47 9.38 -16.80
CA LYS A 324 -8.74 10.59 -16.44
C LYS A 324 -9.28 11.28 -15.17
N GLN A 325 -10.59 11.27 -14.98
CA GLN A 325 -11.24 11.83 -13.77
C GLN A 325 -10.93 11.00 -12.51
N LEU A 326 -10.88 9.68 -12.63
CA LEU A 326 -10.70 8.76 -11.50
C LEU A 326 -9.22 8.50 -11.14
N GLN A 327 -8.30 8.75 -12.08
CA GLN A 327 -6.86 8.56 -11.88
C GLN A 327 -6.31 9.25 -10.62
N PRO A 328 -6.58 10.54 -10.35
CA PRO A 328 -6.02 11.24 -9.17
C PRO A 328 -6.48 10.67 -7.82
N ILE A 329 -7.56 9.88 -7.80
CA ILE A 329 -8.14 9.27 -6.60
C ILE A 329 -8.09 7.73 -6.63
N SER A 330 -7.22 7.17 -7.49
CA SER A 330 -7.00 5.74 -7.63
C SER A 330 -5.52 5.41 -7.36
N PRO A 331 -5.09 5.35 -6.09
CA PRO A 331 -3.70 5.03 -5.75
C PRO A 331 -3.29 3.65 -6.28
N ALA A 332 -2.15 3.56 -6.95
CA ALA A 332 -1.61 2.29 -7.44
C ALA A 332 -0.11 2.45 -7.75
N SER A 333 0.64 1.36 -7.69
CA SER A 333 2.07 1.38 -7.99
C SER A 333 2.37 1.47 -9.50
N ASN A 334 1.47 0.96 -10.34
CA ASN A 334 1.60 0.99 -11.80
C ASN A 334 0.24 1.12 -12.51
N GLU A 335 0.31 1.44 -13.80
CA GLU A 335 -0.88 1.70 -14.63
C GLU A 335 -1.84 0.50 -14.72
N PRO A 336 -1.40 -0.75 -14.98
CA PRO A 336 -2.32 -1.90 -15.01
C PRO A 336 -3.14 -2.03 -13.71
N THR A 337 -2.50 -1.78 -12.57
CA THR A 337 -3.15 -1.85 -11.25
C THR A 337 -4.09 -0.69 -11.00
N GLN A 338 -3.75 0.50 -11.51
CA GLN A 338 -4.62 1.66 -11.46
C GLN A 338 -5.87 1.43 -12.31
N LEU A 339 -5.70 0.92 -13.54
CA LEU A 339 -6.79 0.57 -14.43
C LEU A 339 -7.68 -0.53 -13.86
N ARG A 340 -7.11 -1.53 -13.18
CA ARG A 340 -7.87 -2.52 -12.38
C ARG A 340 -8.76 -1.84 -11.35
N LYS A 341 -8.22 -0.89 -10.56
CA LYS A 341 -9.01 -0.16 -9.55
C LYS A 341 -10.11 0.69 -10.21
N ILE A 342 -9.78 1.40 -11.29
CA ILE A 342 -10.74 2.24 -12.03
C ILE A 342 -11.86 1.40 -12.64
N ALA A 343 -11.56 0.23 -13.20
CA ALA A 343 -12.56 -0.65 -13.79
C ALA A 343 -13.65 -1.04 -12.79
N ASN A 344 -13.29 -1.26 -11.52
CA ASN A 344 -14.24 -1.55 -10.42
C ASN A 344 -15.15 -0.35 -10.06
N LEU A 345 -14.80 0.86 -10.52
CA LEU A 345 -15.56 2.09 -10.26
C LEU A 345 -16.43 2.50 -11.45
N LEU A 346 -16.07 2.11 -12.69
CA LEU A 346 -16.74 2.59 -13.91
C LEU A 346 -18.27 2.42 -13.88
N LEU A 347 -18.75 1.27 -13.40
CA LEU A 347 -20.17 0.94 -13.39
C LEU A 347 -20.83 1.10 -12.00
N ARG A 348 -20.11 1.69 -11.04
CA ARG A 348 -20.60 1.96 -9.69
C ARG A 348 -21.35 3.30 -9.65
N GLY A 349 -22.33 3.46 -8.77
CA GLY A 349 -23.09 4.72 -8.66
C GLY A 349 -24.07 4.77 -7.49
N ASN A 350 -24.76 5.91 -7.33
CA ASN A 350 -25.75 6.13 -6.27
C ASN A 350 -27.20 5.87 -6.70
N THR A 351 -27.41 5.47 -7.95
CA THR A 351 -28.72 5.13 -8.52
C THR A 351 -28.79 3.64 -8.84
N GLU A 352 -29.98 3.05 -8.74
CA GLU A 352 -30.24 1.64 -9.07
C GLU A 352 -30.17 1.32 -10.57
N GLN A 353 -29.92 2.31 -11.41
CA GLN A 353 -29.84 2.16 -12.86
C GLN A 353 -28.61 2.88 -13.40
N VAL A 354 -27.99 2.31 -14.43
CA VAL A 354 -26.92 2.94 -15.20
C VAL A 354 -27.20 2.92 -16.68
N GLN A 355 -26.99 4.05 -17.36
CA GLN A 355 -27.03 4.13 -18.81
C GLN A 355 -25.64 3.90 -19.40
N LEU A 356 -25.53 2.93 -20.30
CA LEU A 356 -24.29 2.56 -20.97
C LEU A 356 -24.44 2.71 -22.48
N GLN A 357 -23.34 3.08 -23.12
CA GLN A 357 -23.14 2.90 -24.56
C GLN A 357 -22.08 1.83 -24.73
N VAL A 358 -22.43 0.69 -25.33
CA VAL A 358 -21.51 -0.45 -25.49
C VAL A 358 -21.29 -0.77 -26.97
N ASN A 359 -20.10 -1.24 -27.30
CA ASN A 359 -19.78 -1.79 -28.61
C ASN A 359 -19.79 -3.32 -28.52
N ARG A 360 -20.75 -3.92 -29.24
CA ARG A 360 -20.91 -5.35 -29.40
C ARG A 360 -20.70 -5.68 -30.87
N ASN A 361 -19.61 -6.39 -31.16
CA ASN A 361 -19.28 -6.85 -32.52
C ASN A 361 -19.25 -5.71 -33.57
N GLY A 362 -18.72 -4.54 -33.19
CA GLY A 362 -18.63 -3.37 -34.06
C GLY A 362 -19.90 -2.52 -34.10
N GLN A 363 -20.99 -2.97 -33.48
CA GLN A 363 -22.23 -2.20 -33.36
C GLN A 363 -22.30 -1.53 -31.99
N THR A 364 -22.52 -0.22 -32.02
CA THR A 364 -22.74 0.59 -30.83
C THR A 364 -24.20 0.55 -30.44
N LEU A 365 -24.50 0.17 -29.19
CA LEU A 365 -25.86 0.02 -28.67
C LEU A 365 -26.03 0.59 -27.26
N PRO A 366 -27.14 1.28 -26.98
CA PRO A 366 -27.47 1.76 -25.65
C PRO A 366 -28.01 0.63 -24.79
N LEU A 367 -27.61 0.58 -23.51
CA LEU A 367 -28.17 -0.35 -22.53
C LEU A 367 -28.51 0.41 -21.24
N GLN A 368 -29.64 0.07 -20.65
CA GLN A 368 -30.00 0.47 -19.29
C GLN A 368 -29.82 -0.75 -18.39
N VAL A 369 -28.88 -0.65 -17.44
CA VAL A 369 -28.47 -1.78 -16.59
C VAL A 369 -28.85 -1.50 -15.14
N THR A 370 -29.52 -2.45 -14.51
CA THR A 370 -29.80 -2.41 -13.07
C THR A 370 -28.50 -2.54 -12.27
N ARG A 371 -28.33 -1.67 -11.27
CA ARG A 371 -27.31 -1.77 -10.24
C ARG A 371 -27.92 -2.33 -8.95
N TYR A 372 -27.11 -3.07 -8.19
CA TYR A 372 -27.53 -3.73 -6.95
C TYR A 372 -26.67 -3.29 -5.77
N PRO A 373 -27.19 -3.32 -4.53
CA PRO A 373 -26.37 -3.18 -3.33
C PRO A 373 -25.28 -4.25 -3.26
N ALA A 374 -24.15 -3.92 -2.64
CA ALA A 374 -22.99 -4.82 -2.54
C ALA A 374 -23.31 -6.22 -1.99
N ASN A 375 -24.25 -6.33 -1.05
CA ASN A 375 -24.64 -7.61 -0.42
C ASN A 375 -25.42 -8.55 -1.36
N LYS A 376 -25.77 -8.11 -2.57
CA LYS A 376 -26.39 -8.94 -3.61
C LYS A 376 -25.39 -9.51 -4.62
N LEU A 377 -24.12 -9.12 -4.55
CA LEU A 377 -23.09 -9.48 -5.54
C LEU A 377 -21.83 -10.00 -4.85
N ASN A 378 -21.15 -10.96 -5.47
CA ASN A 378 -19.86 -11.44 -4.99
C ASN A 378 -18.71 -10.53 -5.43
N LEU A 379 -18.59 -9.35 -4.79
CA LEU A 379 -17.54 -8.37 -5.14
C LEU A 379 -16.12 -8.83 -4.82
N ALA A 380 -15.93 -9.91 -4.04
CA ALA A 380 -14.61 -10.49 -3.78
C ALA A 380 -13.91 -11.00 -5.06
N LEU A 381 -14.67 -11.26 -6.13
CA LEU A 381 -14.14 -11.63 -7.44
C LEU A 381 -13.29 -10.51 -8.09
N ASN A 382 -13.37 -9.27 -7.61
CA ASN A 382 -12.56 -8.14 -8.08
C ASN A 382 -11.11 -8.21 -7.62
N THR A 383 -10.83 -8.95 -6.54
CA THR A 383 -9.47 -9.21 -6.05
C THR A 383 -8.97 -10.59 -6.50
N GLY A 384 -9.67 -11.22 -7.44
CA GLY A 384 -9.37 -12.57 -7.91
C GLY A 384 -9.69 -13.66 -6.87
N THR A 385 -10.38 -13.33 -5.77
CA THR A 385 -10.69 -14.31 -4.72
C THR A 385 -11.73 -15.30 -5.24
N PRO A 386 -11.38 -16.59 -5.43
CA PRO A 386 -12.33 -17.61 -5.86
C PRO A 386 -13.39 -17.88 -4.79
N SER A 387 -14.46 -18.59 -5.15
CA SER A 387 -15.37 -19.14 -4.14
C SER A 387 -14.59 -20.05 -3.19
N PRO A 388 -14.74 -19.91 -1.85
CA PRO A 388 -14.01 -20.71 -0.88
C PRO A 388 -14.38 -22.20 -0.93
N LEU A 389 -15.45 -22.55 -1.65
CA LEU A 389 -15.89 -23.94 -1.87
C LEU A 389 -15.15 -24.64 -3.02
N LEU A 390 -14.36 -23.91 -3.82
CA LEU A 390 -13.62 -24.51 -4.93
C LEU A 390 -12.40 -25.28 -4.44
N ASP A 391 -12.27 -26.53 -4.89
CA ASP A 391 -11.08 -27.34 -4.63
C ASP A 391 -9.83 -26.61 -5.16
N PRO A 392 -8.79 -26.40 -4.34
CA PRO A 392 -7.54 -25.82 -4.82
C PRO A 392 -6.85 -26.69 -5.87
N TRP A 393 -7.17 -27.99 -5.96
CA TRP A 393 -6.56 -28.94 -6.88
C TRP A 393 -7.56 -29.50 -7.89
N ARG A 394 -7.12 -29.61 -9.15
CA ARG A 394 -7.81 -30.41 -10.17
C ARG A 394 -6.85 -30.88 -11.25
N LEU A 395 -7.24 -31.95 -11.95
CA LEU A 395 -6.57 -32.37 -13.18
C LEU A 395 -7.22 -31.68 -14.38
N LEU A 396 -6.38 -31.10 -15.22
CA LEU A 396 -6.75 -30.64 -16.55
C LEU A 396 -6.58 -31.78 -17.57
N PRO A 397 -7.10 -31.64 -18.80
CA PRO A 397 -6.80 -32.56 -19.89
C PRO A 397 -5.29 -32.82 -20.04
N ASN A 398 -4.94 -33.96 -20.64
CA ASN A 398 -3.57 -34.39 -20.89
C ASN A 398 -2.69 -34.59 -19.63
N ASN A 399 -3.32 -34.87 -18.48
CA ASN A 399 -2.65 -35.16 -17.21
C ASN A 399 -1.77 -33.99 -16.71
N VAL A 400 -2.32 -32.77 -16.80
CA VAL A 400 -1.71 -31.56 -16.25
C VAL A 400 -2.38 -31.23 -14.92
N GLY A 401 -1.59 -31.07 -13.87
CA GLY A 401 -2.07 -30.62 -12.57
C GLY A 401 -2.37 -29.13 -12.57
N TYR A 402 -3.45 -28.73 -11.90
CA TYR A 402 -3.78 -27.32 -11.67
C TYR A 402 -3.98 -27.07 -10.17
N LEU A 403 -3.20 -26.13 -9.65
CA LEU A 403 -3.21 -25.70 -8.26
C LEU A 403 -3.58 -24.23 -8.17
N SER A 404 -4.75 -23.90 -7.63
CA SER A 404 -5.14 -22.54 -7.28
C SER A 404 -4.67 -22.22 -5.87
N LEU A 405 -3.92 -21.12 -5.69
CA LEU A 405 -3.54 -20.68 -4.35
C LEU A 405 -4.71 -19.99 -3.60
N GLY A 406 -5.76 -19.58 -4.30
CA GLY A 406 -6.83 -18.77 -3.73
C GLY A 406 -7.79 -19.53 -2.82
N THR A 407 -7.70 -20.86 -2.80
CA THR A 407 -8.43 -21.74 -1.88
C THR A 407 -7.50 -22.75 -1.18
N ILE A 408 -6.18 -22.60 -1.32
CA ILE A 408 -5.22 -23.56 -0.77
C ILE A 408 -5.28 -23.62 0.76
N LYS A 409 -5.14 -24.85 1.27
CA LYS A 409 -4.92 -25.13 2.70
C LYS A 409 -3.59 -25.82 2.86
N LEU A 410 -2.74 -25.30 3.74
CA LEU A 410 -1.38 -25.80 3.97
C LEU A 410 -1.38 -27.28 4.36
N GLU A 411 -2.38 -27.71 5.13
CA GLU A 411 -2.59 -29.11 5.52
C GLU A 411 -2.91 -30.04 4.32
N LYS A 412 -3.49 -29.52 3.23
CA LYS A 412 -3.83 -30.31 2.03
C LYS A 412 -2.66 -30.42 1.07
N LEU A 413 -1.66 -29.56 1.22
CA LEU A 413 -0.52 -29.50 0.30
C LEU A 413 0.20 -30.85 0.12
N PRO A 414 0.47 -31.67 1.17
CA PRO A 414 1.06 -32.99 0.98
C PRO A 414 0.24 -33.92 0.08
N THR A 415 -1.09 -33.97 0.29
CA THR A 415 -1.99 -34.80 -0.52
C THR A 415 -2.07 -34.32 -1.96
N ILE A 416 -2.13 -33.00 -2.17
CA ILE A 416 -2.13 -32.37 -3.50
C ILE A 416 -0.84 -32.72 -4.23
N MET A 417 0.32 -32.58 -3.57
CA MET A 417 1.60 -32.87 -4.20
C MET A 417 1.81 -34.37 -4.49
N GLU A 418 1.25 -35.27 -3.69
CA GLU A 418 1.23 -36.70 -4.03
C GLU A 418 0.34 -36.98 -5.25
N ALA A 419 -0.84 -36.37 -5.33
CA ALA A 419 -1.70 -36.47 -6.52
C ALA A 419 -1.04 -35.85 -7.77
N ALA A 420 -0.28 -34.77 -7.60
CA ALA A 420 0.44 -34.11 -8.67
C ALA A 420 1.67 -34.90 -9.15
N LYS A 421 2.24 -35.77 -8.33
CA LYS A 421 3.55 -36.41 -8.53
C LYS A 421 3.78 -37.00 -9.91
N ASN A 422 2.75 -37.61 -10.51
CA ASN A 422 2.80 -38.29 -11.81
C ASN A 422 2.14 -37.50 -12.95
N THR A 423 1.82 -36.22 -12.72
CA THR A 423 1.34 -35.32 -13.79
C THR A 423 2.49 -34.93 -14.71
N LYS A 424 2.18 -34.58 -15.96
CA LYS A 424 3.17 -34.08 -16.93
C LYS A 424 3.79 -32.75 -16.50
N GLY A 425 2.99 -31.93 -15.82
CA GLY A 425 3.38 -30.64 -15.30
C GLY A 425 2.31 -30.10 -14.35
N LEU A 426 2.68 -29.05 -13.63
CA LEU A 426 1.87 -28.38 -12.63
C LEU A 426 1.69 -26.91 -13.01
N VAL A 427 0.45 -26.48 -13.22
CA VAL A 427 0.07 -25.07 -13.26
C VAL A 427 -0.22 -24.60 -11.84
N ILE A 428 0.43 -23.52 -11.39
CA ILE A 428 0.17 -22.86 -10.12
C ILE A 428 -0.44 -21.50 -10.43
N ASP A 429 -1.74 -21.32 -10.15
CA ASP A 429 -2.45 -20.08 -10.44
C ASP A 429 -2.40 -19.11 -9.24
N ILE A 430 -1.66 -18.02 -9.43
CA ILE A 430 -1.46 -16.90 -8.48
C ILE A 430 -2.04 -15.59 -9.05
N ARG A 431 -2.95 -15.69 -10.03
CA ARG A 431 -3.82 -14.57 -10.46
C ARG A 431 -4.89 -14.23 -9.40
N ASN A 432 -4.93 -15.01 -8.34
CA ASN A 432 -5.71 -14.85 -7.13
C ASN A 432 -4.76 -14.58 -5.94
N TYR A 433 -5.28 -14.00 -4.87
CA TYR A 433 -4.51 -13.84 -3.64
C TYR A 433 -4.46 -15.18 -2.88
N PRO A 434 -3.29 -15.68 -2.45
CA PRO A 434 -3.20 -16.95 -1.74
C PRO A 434 -4.03 -16.97 -0.45
N ALA A 435 -4.80 -18.03 -0.23
CA ALA A 435 -5.61 -18.19 0.99
C ALA A 435 -4.78 -18.44 2.24
N GLU A 436 -3.59 -19.06 2.09
CA GLU A 436 -2.65 -19.33 3.16
C GLU A 436 -1.21 -19.09 2.72
N PHE A 437 -0.34 -18.81 3.71
CA PHE A 437 1.08 -18.58 3.46
C PHE A 437 1.83 -19.90 3.19
N VAL A 438 1.89 -20.30 1.92
CA VAL A 438 2.47 -21.60 1.49
C VAL A 438 3.92 -21.52 0.98
N VAL A 439 4.52 -20.32 0.95
CA VAL A 439 5.81 -20.04 0.31
C VAL A 439 6.89 -21.09 0.60
N PHE A 440 7.19 -21.30 1.88
CA PHE A 440 8.26 -22.22 2.28
C PHE A 440 7.88 -23.68 2.09
N ALA A 441 6.61 -24.05 2.36
CA ALA A 441 6.15 -25.43 2.28
C ALA A 441 6.04 -25.92 0.84
N LEU A 442 5.49 -25.10 -0.07
CA LEU A 442 5.39 -25.43 -1.49
C LEU A 442 6.77 -25.47 -2.15
N SER A 443 7.68 -24.55 -1.77
CA SER A 443 9.06 -24.56 -2.27
C SER A 443 9.83 -25.84 -1.93
N GLN A 444 9.47 -26.55 -0.85
CA GLN A 444 10.08 -27.84 -0.53
C GLN A 444 9.86 -28.90 -1.61
N TYR A 445 8.76 -28.81 -2.35
CA TYR A 445 8.46 -29.74 -3.42
C TYR A 445 9.06 -29.34 -4.77
N LEU A 446 9.46 -28.07 -4.95
CA LEU A 446 9.86 -27.57 -6.28
C LEU A 446 11.37 -27.39 -6.43
N LEU A 447 12.12 -27.36 -5.33
CA LEU A 447 13.56 -27.04 -5.34
C LEU A 447 14.44 -28.29 -5.31
N LYS A 448 15.57 -28.21 -6.03
CA LYS A 448 16.68 -29.19 -5.95
C LYS A 448 17.73 -28.82 -4.90
N ARG A 449 17.92 -27.53 -4.65
CA ARG A 449 18.92 -26.96 -3.72
C ARG A 449 18.40 -25.64 -3.14
N PRO A 450 18.93 -25.17 -2.00
CA PRO A 450 18.58 -23.86 -1.48
C PRO A 450 18.82 -22.74 -2.51
N ALA A 451 17.89 -21.78 -2.59
CA ALA A 451 17.97 -20.66 -3.50
C ALA A 451 17.60 -19.35 -2.79
N PRO A 452 18.39 -18.26 -2.92
CA PRO A 452 17.97 -16.95 -2.47
C PRO A 452 16.84 -16.46 -3.39
N PHE A 453 15.81 -15.84 -2.83
CA PHE A 453 14.67 -15.40 -3.62
C PHE A 453 14.25 -13.95 -3.37
N VAL A 454 14.67 -13.35 -2.26
CA VAL A 454 14.30 -11.99 -1.87
C VAL A 454 15.35 -11.34 -1.00
N LYS A 455 15.46 -10.01 -1.07
CA LYS A 455 16.16 -9.13 -0.13
C LYS A 455 15.21 -8.04 0.36
N PHE A 456 15.48 -7.50 1.54
CA PHE A 456 14.67 -6.45 2.14
C PHE A 456 15.47 -5.19 2.46
N SER A 457 14.77 -4.08 2.60
CA SER A 457 15.26 -2.94 3.38
C SER A 457 14.25 -2.58 4.48
N GLN A 458 14.75 -2.11 5.62
CA GLN A 458 13.93 -1.73 6.77
C GLN A 458 14.38 -0.38 7.34
N PRO A 459 13.47 0.38 7.99
CA PRO A 459 13.84 1.64 8.62
C PRO A 459 14.81 1.40 9.79
N ALA A 460 15.84 2.24 9.87
CA ALA A 460 16.65 2.37 11.08
C ALA A 460 15.88 3.26 12.07
N THR A 461 15.20 2.65 13.04
CA THR A 461 14.36 3.40 14.01
C THR A 461 15.12 4.46 14.80
N MET A 462 16.41 4.26 15.06
CA MET A 462 17.30 5.24 15.73
C MET A 462 17.91 6.27 14.76
N TYR A 463 17.57 6.22 13.47
CA TYR A 463 17.95 7.22 12.50
C TYR A 463 16.81 7.46 11.50
N PRO A 464 15.76 8.21 11.91
CA PRO A 464 14.56 8.41 11.11
C PRO A 464 14.89 8.90 9.70
N GLY A 465 14.33 8.26 8.69
CA GLY A 465 14.68 8.54 7.30
C GLY A 465 15.76 7.64 6.71
N VAL A 466 16.49 6.85 7.50
CA VAL A 466 17.47 5.90 6.94
C VAL A 466 16.86 4.51 6.83
N PHE A 467 17.03 3.87 5.67
CA PHE A 467 16.73 2.47 5.45
C PHE A 467 18.02 1.69 5.24
N THR A 468 18.10 0.51 5.84
CA THR A 468 19.27 -0.38 5.74
C THR A 468 18.92 -1.65 5.00
N ASN A 469 19.86 -2.17 4.21
CA ASN A 469 19.70 -3.45 3.52
C ASN A 469 19.79 -4.62 4.51
N LEU A 470 18.94 -5.61 4.32
CA LEU A 470 18.99 -6.89 5.00
C LEU A 470 19.58 -7.98 4.09
N GLY A 471 20.11 -9.04 4.71
CA GLY A 471 20.57 -10.22 4.00
C GLY A 471 19.42 -10.92 3.24
N PRO A 472 19.73 -11.69 2.18
CA PRO A 472 18.70 -12.39 1.43
C PRO A 472 18.06 -13.50 2.25
N LEU A 473 16.77 -13.76 2.01
CA LEU A 473 16.10 -14.98 2.47
C LEU A 473 16.19 -16.08 1.42
N TYR A 474 16.12 -17.31 1.90
CA TYR A 474 16.28 -18.53 1.11
C TYR A 474 15.07 -19.44 1.26
N VAL A 475 14.63 -19.99 0.14
CA VAL A 475 13.77 -21.17 0.09
C VAL A 475 14.64 -22.42 -0.02
N ARG A 476 14.15 -23.54 0.51
CA ARG A 476 14.94 -24.78 0.65
C ARG A 476 14.14 -26.00 0.19
N PRO A 477 14.82 -27.00 -0.41
CA PRO A 477 14.18 -28.26 -0.79
C PRO A 477 13.74 -29.06 0.43
N GLY A 478 12.67 -29.83 0.27
CA GLY A 478 12.29 -30.88 1.22
C GLY A 478 13.00 -32.18 0.87
N LYS A 479 13.34 -32.95 1.90
CA LYS A 479 13.96 -34.26 1.71
C LYS A 479 13.01 -35.19 0.94
N ASP A 480 13.46 -35.72 -0.20
CA ASP A 480 12.74 -36.68 -1.06
C ASP A 480 11.37 -36.19 -1.56
N LYS A 481 11.14 -34.88 -1.63
CA LYS A 481 9.86 -34.26 -2.02
C LYS A 481 9.82 -33.69 -3.44
N LEU A 482 10.92 -33.73 -4.18
CA LEU A 482 11.04 -33.02 -5.45
C LEU A 482 10.03 -33.51 -6.49
N TYR A 483 9.17 -32.59 -6.93
CA TYR A 483 8.35 -32.72 -8.12
C TYR A 483 9.23 -32.57 -9.37
N GLN A 484 9.18 -33.57 -10.25
CA GLN A 484 10.07 -33.65 -11.41
C GLN A 484 9.51 -32.96 -12.65
N GLY A 485 8.19 -32.76 -12.72
CA GLY A 485 7.52 -32.17 -13.87
C GLY A 485 7.83 -30.67 -14.06
N LYS A 486 7.34 -30.12 -15.17
CA LYS A 486 7.38 -28.67 -15.42
C LYS A 486 6.44 -27.94 -14.47
N VAL A 487 6.81 -26.73 -14.07
CA VAL A 487 5.96 -25.86 -13.25
C VAL A 487 5.68 -24.59 -14.03
N VAL A 488 4.42 -24.21 -14.19
CA VAL A 488 4.04 -22.94 -14.81
C VAL A 488 3.25 -22.11 -13.82
N ILE A 489 3.70 -20.89 -13.54
CA ILE A 489 3.11 -20.00 -12.53
C ILE A 489 2.34 -18.90 -13.26
N LEU A 490 1.03 -18.78 -12.99
CA LEU A 490 0.21 -17.75 -13.62
C LEU A 490 0.13 -16.50 -12.75
N VAL A 491 0.36 -15.34 -13.36
CA VAL A 491 0.27 -14.03 -12.71
C VAL A 491 -0.44 -12.99 -13.57
N ASN A 492 -1.00 -11.96 -12.94
CA ASN A 492 -1.55 -10.79 -13.63
C ASN A 492 -1.61 -9.58 -12.68
N GLU A 493 -2.29 -8.51 -13.06
CA GLU A 493 -2.42 -7.29 -12.26
C GLU A 493 -3.22 -7.47 -10.94
N LEU A 494 -3.82 -8.65 -10.70
CA LEU A 494 -4.40 -9.04 -9.41
C LEU A 494 -3.39 -9.65 -8.45
N THR A 495 -2.28 -10.19 -8.96
CA THR A 495 -1.16 -10.69 -8.16
C THR A 495 -0.53 -9.51 -7.43
N GLN A 496 -0.72 -9.42 -6.12
CA GLN A 496 -0.28 -8.30 -5.28
C GLN A 496 0.33 -8.79 -3.97
N SER A 497 1.32 -8.07 -3.43
CA SER A 497 1.84 -8.26 -2.08
C SER A 497 2.33 -9.71 -1.85
N GLN A 498 1.76 -10.44 -0.88
CA GLN A 498 2.13 -11.83 -0.61
C GLN A 498 2.07 -12.74 -1.86
N ALA A 499 1.19 -12.45 -2.83
CA ALA A 499 1.12 -13.17 -4.09
C ALA A 499 2.36 -12.93 -4.98
N GLU A 500 2.89 -11.70 -5.00
CA GLU A 500 4.15 -11.35 -5.67
C GLU A 500 5.33 -12.02 -4.97
N TYR A 501 5.40 -11.93 -3.64
CA TYR A 501 6.40 -12.60 -2.81
C TYR A 501 6.43 -14.13 -3.03
N THR A 502 5.24 -14.74 -3.13
CA THR A 502 5.11 -16.17 -3.45
C THR A 502 5.64 -16.47 -4.84
N THR A 503 5.32 -15.65 -5.83
CA THR A 503 5.86 -15.79 -7.19
C THR A 503 7.38 -15.69 -7.21
N MET A 504 7.97 -14.74 -6.47
CA MET A 504 9.43 -14.59 -6.33
C MET A 504 10.10 -15.84 -5.74
N ALA A 505 9.46 -16.50 -4.78
CA ALA A 505 9.97 -17.74 -4.22
C ALA A 505 9.89 -18.91 -5.22
N LEU A 506 8.71 -19.15 -5.79
CA LEU A 506 8.46 -20.32 -6.63
C LEU A 506 9.20 -20.24 -7.97
N ARG A 507 9.44 -19.03 -8.51
CA ARG A 507 10.25 -18.85 -9.74
C ARG A 507 11.69 -19.32 -9.60
N THR A 508 12.20 -19.53 -8.38
CA THR A 508 13.56 -20.05 -8.17
C THR A 508 13.68 -21.54 -8.45
N ALA A 509 12.55 -22.24 -8.62
CA ALA A 509 12.55 -23.65 -9.02
C ALA A 509 13.11 -23.80 -10.44
N PRO A 510 14.00 -24.78 -10.68
CA PRO A 510 14.71 -24.91 -11.97
C PRO A 510 13.80 -25.22 -13.16
N ASN A 511 12.60 -25.75 -12.91
CA ASN A 511 11.61 -26.10 -13.93
C ASN A 511 10.42 -25.13 -13.94
N ALA A 512 10.52 -23.98 -13.28
CA ALA A 512 9.45 -22.98 -13.22
C ALA A 512 9.51 -22.00 -14.39
N THR A 513 8.34 -21.62 -14.91
CA THR A 513 8.17 -20.53 -15.86
C THR A 513 7.00 -19.67 -15.42
N VAL A 514 7.20 -18.36 -15.28
CA VAL A 514 6.15 -17.40 -14.94
C VAL A 514 5.48 -16.90 -16.22
N VAL A 515 4.16 -17.00 -16.29
CA VAL A 515 3.35 -16.70 -17.48
C VAL A 515 2.21 -15.73 -17.10
N GLY A 516 1.96 -14.74 -17.95
CA GLY A 516 0.83 -13.83 -17.79
C GLY A 516 1.22 -12.37 -18.00
N SER A 517 0.76 -11.47 -17.13
CA SER A 517 0.99 -10.03 -17.27
C SER A 517 1.60 -9.40 -16.01
N THR A 518 2.06 -8.16 -16.12
CA THR A 518 2.64 -7.39 -15.02
C THR A 518 1.74 -7.40 -13.77
N THR A 519 2.35 -7.69 -12.63
CA THR A 519 1.70 -7.73 -11.32
C THR A 519 1.54 -6.36 -10.68
N ALA A 520 1.01 -6.30 -9.46
CA ALA A 520 0.63 -5.04 -8.82
C ALA A 520 1.80 -4.10 -8.49
N GLY A 521 3.02 -4.63 -8.36
CA GLY A 521 4.20 -3.86 -8.00
C GLY A 521 4.09 -3.25 -6.61
N ALA A 522 3.52 -4.00 -5.67
CA ALA A 522 3.29 -3.56 -4.30
C ALA A 522 3.61 -4.71 -3.34
N ASP A 523 4.88 -5.07 -3.25
CA ASP A 523 5.38 -6.07 -2.33
C ASP A 523 6.02 -5.42 -1.09
N GLY A 524 5.79 -6.04 0.07
CA GLY A 524 6.24 -5.56 1.37
C GLY A 524 5.13 -5.50 2.41
N ASN A 525 5.52 -5.62 3.68
CA ASN A 525 4.62 -5.49 4.81
C ASN A 525 4.03 -4.08 4.87
N VAL A 526 2.76 -3.97 5.23
CA VAL A 526 2.09 -2.68 5.39
C VAL A 526 2.34 -2.08 6.78
N SER A 527 2.33 -0.76 6.86
CA SER A 527 2.34 0.01 8.10
C SER A 527 1.10 0.88 8.14
N GLN A 528 0.29 0.70 9.19
CA GLN A 528 -1.00 1.38 9.34
C GLN A 528 -0.81 2.81 9.84
N ILE A 529 -1.58 3.74 9.28
CA ILE A 529 -1.59 5.15 9.67
C ILE A 529 -3.04 5.53 9.94
N ILE A 530 -3.31 6.12 11.11
CA ILE A 530 -4.60 6.75 11.39
C ILE A 530 -4.46 8.26 11.27
N LEU A 531 -5.24 8.86 10.37
CA LEU A 531 -5.29 10.30 10.17
C LEU A 531 -6.45 10.94 10.96
N PRO A 532 -6.35 12.23 11.34
CA PRO A 532 -7.42 12.96 12.00
C PRO A 532 -8.79 12.79 11.32
N GLY A 533 -9.84 12.58 12.10
CA GLY A 533 -11.15 12.13 11.61
C GLY A 533 -11.30 10.61 11.62
N ASN A 534 -10.42 9.89 12.31
CA ASN A 534 -10.36 8.43 12.38
C ASN A 534 -10.31 7.77 10.99
N ILE A 535 -9.48 8.31 10.10
CA ILE A 535 -9.38 7.87 8.70
C ILE A 535 -8.19 6.91 8.58
N PRO A 536 -8.42 5.59 8.42
CA PRO A 536 -7.35 4.62 8.30
C PRO A 536 -6.79 4.60 6.88
N THR A 537 -5.47 4.71 6.80
CA THR A 537 -4.68 4.48 5.60
C THR A 537 -3.48 3.59 5.93
N MET A 538 -2.69 3.25 4.92
CA MET A 538 -1.50 2.42 5.07
C MET A 538 -0.41 2.89 4.11
N ILE A 539 0.79 2.40 4.32
CA ILE A 539 1.90 2.49 3.37
C ILE A 539 2.62 1.15 3.32
N THR A 540 3.33 0.86 2.25
CA THR A 540 4.34 -0.19 2.28
C THR A 540 5.47 0.22 3.23
N GLY A 541 5.80 -0.62 4.20
CA GLY A 541 6.72 -0.34 5.31
C GLY A 541 8.09 -1.01 5.21
N LEU A 542 8.24 -2.01 4.33
CA LEU A 542 9.52 -2.65 4.02
C LEU A 542 9.82 -2.56 2.52
N GLY A 543 11.09 -2.34 2.18
CA GLY A 543 11.54 -2.53 0.81
C GLY A 543 11.67 -4.01 0.50
N VAL A 544 11.22 -4.45 -0.67
CA VAL A 544 11.31 -5.82 -1.17
C VAL A 544 11.98 -5.80 -2.53
N TYR A 545 13.02 -6.61 -2.69
CA TYR A 545 13.86 -6.62 -3.88
C TYR A 545 14.20 -8.05 -4.29
N TYR A 546 14.52 -8.23 -5.56
CA TYR A 546 15.18 -9.46 -6.00
C TYR A 546 16.55 -9.63 -5.30
N PRO A 547 17.09 -10.86 -5.23
CA PRO A 547 18.40 -11.10 -4.61
C PRO A 547 19.57 -10.30 -5.24
N ASP A 548 19.42 -9.92 -6.51
CA ASP A 548 20.38 -9.07 -7.25
C ASP A 548 20.15 -7.56 -7.03
N GLY A 549 19.14 -7.17 -6.26
CA GLY A 549 18.80 -5.78 -5.94
C GLY A 549 17.85 -5.11 -6.91
N ARG A 550 17.36 -5.80 -7.96
CA ARG A 550 16.31 -5.26 -8.83
C ARG A 550 15.02 -4.97 -8.06
N GLU A 551 14.33 -3.93 -8.50
CA GLU A 551 13.11 -3.41 -7.90
C GLU A 551 11.88 -4.29 -8.16
N THR A 552 10.95 -4.32 -7.20
CA THR A 552 9.60 -4.86 -7.39
C THR A 552 8.54 -3.77 -7.26
N GLN A 553 8.74 -2.74 -6.43
CA GLN A 553 7.78 -1.66 -6.29
C GLN A 553 7.63 -0.87 -7.59
N ARG A 554 6.38 -0.64 -8.02
CA ARG A 554 5.99 -0.01 -9.30
C ARG A 554 6.34 -0.79 -10.57
N VAL A 555 7.25 -1.76 -10.49
CA VAL A 555 7.62 -2.62 -11.61
C VAL A 555 6.72 -3.87 -11.66
N GLY A 556 6.47 -4.48 -10.51
CA GLY A 556 5.88 -5.81 -10.40
C GLY A 556 6.87 -6.93 -10.73
N ILE A 557 6.38 -8.16 -10.67
CA ILE A 557 7.04 -9.35 -11.19
C ILE A 557 6.87 -9.34 -12.71
N VAL A 558 7.99 -9.22 -13.42
CA VAL A 558 8.02 -9.37 -14.88
C VAL A 558 7.94 -10.87 -15.21
N PRO A 559 6.91 -11.33 -15.95
CA PRO A 559 6.76 -12.72 -16.34
C PRO A 559 7.84 -13.13 -17.34
N ASP A 560 8.18 -14.42 -17.36
CA ASP A 560 9.14 -14.97 -18.32
C ASP A 560 8.49 -15.08 -19.72
N VAL A 561 7.17 -15.30 -19.78
CA VAL A 561 6.36 -15.27 -21.01
C VAL A 561 5.15 -14.35 -20.80
N GLU A 562 5.12 -13.22 -21.50
CA GLU A 562 3.97 -12.32 -21.46
C GLU A 562 2.80 -12.89 -22.26
N VAL A 563 1.63 -13.00 -21.62
CA VAL A 563 0.36 -13.41 -22.21
C VAL A 563 -0.75 -12.58 -21.58
N LYS A 564 -1.59 -11.98 -22.42
CA LYS A 564 -2.76 -11.19 -21.98
C LYS A 564 -4.01 -11.78 -22.61
N PRO A 565 -5.16 -11.77 -21.91
CA PRO A 565 -6.44 -12.10 -22.53
C PRO A 565 -6.72 -11.17 -23.71
N THR A 566 -7.40 -11.70 -24.72
CA THR A 566 -7.94 -10.97 -25.86
C THR A 566 -9.45 -10.80 -25.72
N ILE A 567 -10.01 -9.78 -26.37
CA ILE A 567 -11.47 -9.59 -26.40
C ILE A 567 -12.14 -10.81 -27.05
N ARG A 568 -11.51 -11.37 -28.08
CA ARG A 568 -11.96 -12.58 -28.75
C ARG A 568 -11.98 -13.78 -27.80
N GLY A 569 -10.88 -14.02 -27.08
CA GLY A 569 -10.79 -15.12 -26.11
C GLY A 569 -11.89 -15.04 -25.06
N ILE A 570 -12.18 -13.84 -24.54
CA ILE A 570 -13.26 -13.61 -23.57
C ILE A 570 -14.63 -13.97 -24.15
N LYS A 571 -14.92 -13.58 -25.40
CA LYS A 571 -16.19 -13.92 -26.08
C LYS A 571 -16.34 -15.42 -26.28
N GLU A 572 -15.24 -16.10 -26.58
CA GLU A 572 -15.17 -17.55 -26.80
C GLU A 572 -15.11 -18.34 -25.48
N GLY A 573 -15.07 -17.68 -24.32
CA GLY A 573 -14.97 -18.33 -23.01
C GLY A 573 -13.59 -18.96 -22.73
N ARG A 574 -12.55 -18.52 -23.44
CA ARG A 574 -11.19 -19.04 -23.34
C ARG A 574 -10.37 -18.34 -22.25
N ASP A 575 -9.48 -19.10 -21.64
CA ASP A 575 -8.42 -18.59 -20.77
C ASP A 575 -7.06 -18.77 -21.46
N GLU A 576 -6.70 -17.81 -22.31
CA GLU A 576 -5.49 -17.88 -23.15
C GLU A 576 -4.20 -17.95 -22.33
N VAL A 577 -4.21 -17.44 -21.09
CA VAL A 577 -3.08 -17.50 -20.16
C VAL A 577 -2.91 -18.94 -19.65
N LEU A 578 -4.01 -19.59 -19.26
CA LEU A 578 -4.00 -21.01 -18.85
C LEU A 578 -3.69 -21.93 -20.03
N GLU A 579 -4.28 -21.68 -21.21
CA GLU A 579 -4.00 -22.43 -22.44
C GLU A 579 -2.50 -22.39 -22.78
N LYS A 580 -1.87 -21.21 -22.68
CA LYS A 580 -0.43 -21.10 -22.90
C LYS A 580 0.38 -21.90 -21.89
N ALA A 581 -0.04 -21.93 -20.63
CA ALA A 581 0.63 -22.73 -19.61
C ALA A 581 0.57 -24.23 -19.89
N VAL A 582 -0.60 -24.73 -20.30
CA VAL A 582 -0.76 -26.14 -20.73
C VAL A 582 0.12 -26.44 -21.94
N GLN A 583 0.16 -25.56 -22.95
CA GLN A 583 1.03 -25.73 -24.12
C GLN A 583 2.52 -25.82 -23.74
N LEU A 584 2.99 -25.00 -22.80
CA LEU A 584 4.40 -25.02 -22.35
C LEU A 584 4.77 -26.31 -21.61
N ILE A 585 3.80 -26.93 -20.94
CA ILE A 585 3.96 -28.23 -20.28
C ILE A 585 3.99 -29.35 -21.31
N GLU A 586 3.16 -29.29 -22.35
CA GLU A 586 3.04 -30.34 -23.36
C GLU A 586 4.14 -30.35 -24.41
N ALA A 587 4.75 -29.21 -24.73
CA ALA A 587 5.81 -29.09 -25.73
C ALA A 587 7.18 -29.67 -25.30
N SER A 588 7.20 -30.63 -24.37
CA SER A 588 8.38 -31.12 -23.65
C SER A 588 8.71 -32.56 -23.94
#